data_AF-A0A453G9T1-F1
#
_entry.id   AF-A0A453G9T1-F1
#
_cell.length_a   1.000
_cell.length_b   1.000
_cell.length_c   1.000
_cell.angle_alpha   90.00
_cell.angle_beta   90.00
_cell.angle_gamma   90.00
#
_symmetry.space_group_name_H-M   'P 1'
#
loop_
_entity.id
_entity.type
_entity.pdbx_description
1 polymer ?
#
loop_
_entity_poly.entity_id
_entity_poly.type
_entity_poly.pdbx_seq_one_letter_code
_entity_poly.pdbx_strand_id
1 'polypeptide(L)'
;MQSSKGDGQAAAVPVVNMRRSRMAGCRQAAWLLYHVGVDASALLFADEVDMEGLIMDQRASLVVVGQDVLRSNGEAGSVCTLLANDHSEEAYALLQSLDIKKLLLAGILLDTNNLSKVCSEKDSEAVRSLLLGSSEHKRHELFQQLMLDHNEHSFVEFLKNTYRKSSTDGAGDSPPEQKNSVSGASQDAKKSNSANQKPARGKPSEEAPQGKNKFSLAKFFGFGRK
;
A
#
# COMPACT_ATOMS: atom_id res chain seq x y z
N MET A 1 16.05 -19.79 -46.69
CA MET A 1 16.72 -19.78 -45.37
C MET A 1 15.78 -19.11 -44.39
N GLN A 2 15.01 -19.90 -43.65
CA GLN A 2 14.17 -19.39 -42.57
C GLN A 2 15.09 -19.17 -41.37
N SER A 3 15.19 -17.92 -40.93
CA SER A 3 15.95 -17.54 -39.74
C SER A 3 15.24 -18.15 -38.53
N SER A 4 15.93 -19.06 -37.85
CA SER A 4 15.54 -19.57 -36.54
C SER A 4 15.49 -18.39 -35.58
N LYS A 5 14.28 -17.92 -35.26
CA LYS A 5 14.04 -17.00 -34.15
C LYS A 5 14.36 -17.82 -32.90
N GLY A 6 15.56 -17.65 -32.36
CA GLY A 6 15.86 -18.13 -31.02
C GLY A 6 14.81 -17.55 -30.09
N ASP A 7 14.09 -18.42 -29.40
CA ASP A 7 13.16 -18.04 -28.34
C ASP A 7 13.96 -17.36 -27.24
N GLY A 8 14.16 -16.04 -27.39
CA GLY A 8 14.74 -15.20 -26.37
C GLY A 8 13.81 -15.27 -25.18
N GLN A 9 14.25 -15.96 -24.13
CA GLN A 9 13.49 -16.12 -22.90
C GLN A 9 13.22 -14.74 -22.31
N ALA A 10 12.01 -14.24 -22.51
CA ALA A 10 11.58 -12.95 -21.98
C ALA A 10 11.45 -13.11 -20.46
N ALA A 11 12.34 -12.43 -19.72
CA ALA A 11 12.26 -12.39 -18.26
C ALA A 11 11.28 -11.30 -17.83
N ALA A 12 10.35 -11.64 -16.94
CA ALA A 12 9.52 -10.64 -16.27
C ALA A 12 10.35 -9.95 -15.18
N VAL A 13 10.42 -8.62 -15.22
CA VAL A 13 11.13 -7.82 -14.23
C VAL A 13 10.11 -7.00 -13.44
N PRO A 14 9.97 -7.20 -12.11
CA PRO A 14 9.02 -6.44 -11.33
C PRO A 14 9.48 -4.99 -11.18
N VAL A 15 8.58 -4.05 -11.47
CA VAL A 15 8.79 -2.62 -11.28
C VAL A 15 7.79 -2.11 -10.25
N VAL A 16 8.30 -1.45 -9.22
CA VAL A 16 7.46 -0.78 -8.23
C VAL A 16 6.91 0.50 -8.85
N ASN A 17 5.59 0.56 -9.05
CA ASN A 17 4.89 1.66 -9.72
C ASN A 17 4.78 2.93 -8.85
N MET A 18 5.91 3.43 -8.37
CA MET A 18 6.05 4.71 -7.69
C MET A 18 7.48 5.24 -7.89
N ARG A 19 7.73 6.50 -7.54
CA ARG A 19 9.10 7.00 -7.44
C ARG A 19 9.82 6.40 -6.24
N ARG A 20 11.10 6.06 -6.34
CA ARG A 20 11.90 5.53 -5.20
C ARG A 20 11.76 6.38 -3.94
N SER A 21 11.84 7.69 -4.11
CA SER A 21 11.70 8.67 -3.03
C SER A 21 10.39 8.60 -2.25
N ARG A 22 9.30 8.14 -2.87
CA ARG A 22 8.00 8.00 -2.22
C ARG A 22 7.93 6.78 -1.30
N MET A 23 8.79 5.78 -1.50
CA MET A 23 8.85 4.58 -0.65
C MET A 23 9.19 4.92 0.81
N ALA A 24 9.95 5.99 1.06
CA ALA A 24 10.23 6.47 2.43
C ALA A 24 8.96 6.84 3.22
N GLY A 25 7.89 7.27 2.53
CA GLY A 25 6.58 7.53 3.14
C GLY A 25 5.74 6.27 3.34
N CYS A 26 6.04 5.18 2.62
CA CYS A 26 5.37 3.89 2.71
C CYS A 26 6.02 3.00 3.79
N ARG A 27 6.09 3.51 5.03
CA ARG A 27 6.89 2.92 6.12
C ARG A 27 6.62 1.43 6.35
N GLN A 28 5.36 1.00 6.31
CA GLN A 28 4.98 -0.41 6.52
C GLN A 28 5.60 -1.33 5.45
N ALA A 29 5.50 -0.93 4.18
CA ALA A 29 6.07 -1.69 3.06
C ALA A 29 7.60 -1.65 3.10
N ALA A 30 8.20 -0.48 3.35
CA ALA A 30 9.65 -0.33 3.43
C ALA A 30 10.23 -1.12 4.62
N TRP A 31 9.54 -1.11 5.77
CA TRP A 31 9.93 -1.91 6.94
C TRP A 31 9.83 -3.40 6.65
N LEU A 32 8.75 -3.84 6.02
CA LEU A 32 8.58 -5.24 5.67
C LEU A 32 9.71 -5.72 4.76
N LEU A 33 10.03 -4.97 3.70
CA LEU A 33 11.14 -5.29 2.79
C LEU A 33 12.50 -5.30 3.49
N TYR A 34 12.77 -4.31 4.34
CA TYR A 34 13.96 -4.28 5.19
C TYR A 34 14.05 -5.50 6.10
N HIS A 35 12.93 -5.87 6.72
CA HIS A 35 12.86 -6.94 7.70
C HIS A 35 12.99 -8.34 7.08
N VAL A 36 12.50 -8.53 5.84
CA VAL A 36 12.72 -9.78 5.08
C VAL A 36 14.08 -9.79 4.35
N GLY A 37 14.91 -8.77 4.52
CA GLY A 37 16.26 -8.72 3.94
C GLY A 37 16.29 -8.50 2.43
N VAL A 38 15.24 -7.92 1.84
CA VAL A 38 15.26 -7.55 0.41
C VAL A 38 16.28 -6.44 0.20
N ASP A 39 17.25 -6.68 -0.69
CA ASP A 39 18.16 -5.64 -1.14
C ASP A 39 17.37 -4.59 -1.94
N ALA A 40 17.23 -3.41 -1.34
CA ALA A 40 16.48 -2.33 -1.95
C ALA A 40 17.15 -1.76 -3.22
N SER A 41 18.46 -1.99 -3.43
CA SER A 41 19.12 -1.63 -4.68
C SER A 41 18.71 -2.53 -5.86
N ALA A 42 18.25 -3.75 -5.56
CA ALA A 42 17.72 -4.70 -6.54
C ALA A 42 16.25 -4.41 -6.94
N LEU A 43 15.56 -3.52 -6.24
CA LEU A 43 14.20 -3.10 -6.59
C LEU A 43 14.26 -1.99 -7.63
N LEU A 44 13.55 -2.17 -8.75
CA LEU A 44 13.37 -1.12 -9.75
C LEU A 44 12.13 -0.29 -9.46
N PHE A 45 12.29 1.03 -9.51
CA PHE A 45 11.18 1.98 -9.38
C PHE A 45 10.83 2.63 -10.71
N ALA A 46 9.61 3.15 -10.80
CA ALA A 46 9.09 3.74 -12.04
C ALA A 46 9.91 4.94 -12.55
N ASP A 47 10.62 5.66 -11.69
CA ASP A 47 11.50 6.78 -12.08
C ASP A 47 12.91 6.34 -12.49
N GLU A 48 13.20 5.04 -12.49
CA GLU A 48 14.53 4.48 -12.78
C GLU A 48 14.54 3.68 -14.08
N VAL A 49 13.37 3.45 -14.67
CA VAL A 49 13.20 2.66 -15.88
C VAL A 49 12.59 3.55 -16.97
N ASP A 50 13.31 3.72 -18.07
CA ASP A 50 12.79 4.38 -19.28
C ASP A 50 11.85 3.42 -20.03
N MET A 51 10.64 3.27 -19.50
CA MET A 51 9.63 2.38 -20.08
C MET A 51 9.21 2.83 -21.48
N GLU A 52 9.14 4.13 -21.74
CA GLU A 52 8.72 4.67 -23.03
C GLU A 52 9.74 4.35 -24.13
N GLY A 53 11.02 4.62 -23.88
CA GLY A 53 12.10 4.28 -24.79
C GLY A 53 12.19 2.77 -25.04
N LEU A 54 12.09 1.96 -23.97
CA LEU A 54 12.12 0.49 -24.09
C LEU A 54 10.97 -0.07 -24.94
N ILE A 55 9.77 0.48 -24.80
CA ILE A 55 8.60 0.06 -25.58
C ILE A 55 8.72 0.55 -27.03
N MET A 56 9.15 1.80 -27.24
CA MET A 56 9.34 2.38 -28.58
C MET A 56 10.39 1.60 -29.38
N ASP A 57 11.47 1.18 -28.72
CA ASP A 57 12.51 0.34 -29.31
C ASP A 57 12.11 -1.14 -29.47
N GLN A 58 10.88 -1.53 -29.07
CA GLN A 58 10.39 -2.92 -29.05
C GLN A 58 11.26 -3.87 -28.22
N ARG A 59 11.92 -3.37 -27.19
CA ARG A 59 12.78 -4.14 -26.28
C ARG A 59 12.06 -4.62 -25.02
N ALA A 60 10.90 -4.04 -24.71
CA ALA A 60 10.06 -4.46 -23.60
C ALA A 60 8.56 -4.35 -23.95
N SER A 61 7.75 -5.14 -23.27
CA SER A 61 6.31 -4.95 -23.17
C SER A 61 5.94 -4.71 -21.70
N LEU A 62 5.01 -3.78 -21.45
CA LEU A 62 4.52 -3.49 -20.10
C LEU A 62 3.25 -4.30 -19.82
N VAL A 63 3.29 -5.05 -18.73
CA VAL A 63 2.10 -5.68 -18.13
C VAL A 63 1.92 -5.08 -16.75
N VAL A 64 0.79 -4.41 -16.53
CA VAL A 64 0.42 -3.92 -15.20
C VAL A 64 -0.28 -5.05 -14.47
N VAL A 65 0.33 -5.57 -13.41
CA VAL A 65 -0.28 -6.61 -12.57
C VAL A 65 -1.00 -5.94 -11.41
N GLY A 66 -2.32 -5.83 -11.50
CA GLY A 66 -3.19 -5.24 -10.47
C GLY A 66 -4.52 -5.98 -10.38
N GLN A 67 -5.52 -5.40 -9.71
CA GLN A 67 -6.84 -6.03 -9.55
C GLN A 67 -7.58 -6.24 -10.89
N ASP A 68 -7.18 -5.54 -11.94
CA ASP A 68 -7.65 -5.67 -13.31
C ASP A 68 -7.14 -6.95 -14.01
N VAL A 69 -5.93 -7.40 -13.65
CA VAL A 69 -5.29 -8.65 -14.12
C VAL A 69 -5.54 -9.79 -13.13
N LEU A 70 -5.21 -9.58 -11.85
CA LEU A 70 -5.50 -10.47 -10.73
C LEU A 70 -6.89 -10.16 -10.18
N ARG A 71 -7.90 -10.48 -10.99
CA ARG A 71 -9.29 -10.22 -10.62
C ARG A 71 -9.69 -11.09 -9.44
N SER A 72 -9.89 -10.46 -8.28
CA SER A 72 -10.49 -11.17 -7.15
C SER A 72 -11.98 -11.44 -7.36
N ASN A 73 -12.65 -10.79 -8.33
CA ASN A 73 -14.09 -10.86 -8.57
C ASN A 73 -14.95 -10.65 -7.29
N GLY A 74 -14.38 -10.03 -6.25
CA GLY A 74 -15.00 -9.90 -4.93
C GLY A 74 -14.87 -11.14 -4.03
N GLU A 75 -14.20 -12.19 -4.49
CA GLU A 75 -13.99 -13.46 -3.79
C GLU A 75 -12.84 -13.42 -2.76
N ALA A 76 -11.96 -12.41 -2.85
CA ALA A 76 -10.85 -12.20 -1.91
C ALA A 76 -10.71 -10.70 -1.58
N GLY A 77 -10.42 -10.41 -0.31
CA GLY A 77 -10.14 -9.08 0.22
C GLY A 77 -8.75 -8.58 -0.13
N SER A 78 -7.81 -9.48 -0.39
CA SER A 78 -6.45 -9.17 -0.86
C SER A 78 -6.11 -9.84 -2.18
N VAL A 79 -5.30 -9.16 -3.00
CA VAL A 79 -4.69 -9.78 -4.19
C VAL A 79 -3.63 -10.81 -3.81
N CYS A 80 -2.97 -10.65 -2.65
CA CYS A 80 -2.01 -11.63 -2.13
C CYS A 80 -2.67 -12.99 -1.83
N THR A 81 -3.97 -13.02 -1.55
CA THR A 81 -4.74 -14.27 -1.39
C THR A 81 -4.81 -15.07 -2.69
N LEU A 82 -4.96 -14.40 -3.83
CA LEU A 82 -4.98 -15.06 -5.14
C LEU A 82 -3.62 -15.68 -5.45
N LEU A 83 -2.54 -14.97 -5.13
CA LEU A 83 -1.17 -15.45 -5.33
C LEU A 83 -0.83 -16.60 -4.38
N ALA A 84 -1.28 -16.53 -3.12
CA ALA A 84 -1.05 -17.59 -2.14
C ALA A 84 -1.81 -18.89 -2.47
N ASN A 85 -2.92 -18.77 -3.21
CA ASN A 85 -3.74 -19.89 -3.66
C ASN A 85 -3.41 -20.32 -5.10
N ASP A 86 -2.36 -19.78 -5.72
CA ASP A 86 -1.89 -20.32 -6.99
C ASP A 86 -1.29 -21.71 -6.77
N HIS A 87 -1.75 -22.67 -7.57
CA HIS A 87 -1.37 -24.07 -7.48
C HIS A 87 -0.39 -24.48 -8.58
N SER A 88 0.18 -23.52 -9.30
CA SER A 88 1.30 -23.78 -10.22
C SER A 88 2.53 -24.32 -9.48
N GLU A 89 3.31 -25.18 -10.14
CA GLU A 89 4.56 -25.72 -9.59
C GLU A 89 5.54 -24.60 -9.24
N GLU A 90 5.58 -23.55 -10.06
CA GLU A 90 6.38 -22.36 -9.84
C GLU A 90 5.95 -21.61 -8.57
N ALA A 91 4.64 -21.43 -8.35
CA ALA A 91 4.13 -20.82 -7.13
C ALA A 91 4.49 -21.66 -5.90
N TYR A 92 4.35 -22.99 -5.96
CA TYR A 92 4.76 -23.86 -4.85
C TYR A 92 6.25 -23.75 -4.53
N ALA A 93 7.12 -23.70 -5.55
CA ALA A 93 8.55 -23.53 -5.37
C ALA A 93 8.87 -22.19 -4.68
N LEU A 94 8.21 -21.09 -5.09
CA LEU A 94 8.37 -19.77 -4.46
C LEU A 94 7.84 -19.74 -3.02
N LEU A 95 6.71 -20.39 -2.76
CA LEU A 95 6.09 -20.48 -1.44
C LEU A 95 6.91 -21.34 -0.46
N GLN A 96 7.95 -22.07 -0.89
CA GLN A 96 8.90 -22.68 0.05
C GLN A 96 9.70 -21.63 0.83
N SER A 97 9.88 -20.43 0.27
CA SER A 97 10.55 -19.33 0.95
C SER A 97 9.69 -18.75 2.08
N LEU A 98 10.24 -18.74 3.30
CA LEU A 98 9.60 -18.12 4.46
C LEU A 98 9.41 -16.62 4.26
N ASP A 99 10.32 -15.96 3.56
CA ASP A 99 10.25 -14.52 3.28
C ASP A 99 9.11 -14.19 2.33
N ILE A 100 8.91 -15.00 1.28
CA ILE A 100 7.77 -14.86 0.35
C ILE A 100 6.46 -15.11 1.08
N LYS A 101 6.38 -16.17 1.91
CA LYS A 101 5.20 -16.43 2.75
C LYS A 101 4.89 -15.24 3.66
N LYS A 102 5.91 -14.65 4.28
CA LYS A 102 5.77 -13.49 5.17
C LYS A 102 5.32 -12.24 4.42
N LEU A 103 5.83 -12.00 3.21
CA LEU A 103 5.40 -10.91 2.34
C LEU A 103 3.92 -11.05 1.95
N LEU A 104 3.50 -12.23 1.49
CA LEU A 104 2.11 -12.50 1.13
C LEU A 104 1.19 -12.39 2.34
N LEU A 105 1.57 -12.99 3.48
CA LEU A 105 0.82 -12.91 4.72
C LEU A 105 0.63 -11.45 5.16
N ALA A 106 1.69 -10.65 5.17
CA ALA A 106 1.63 -9.24 5.52
C ALA A 106 0.68 -8.46 4.61
N GLY A 107 0.72 -8.72 3.29
CA GLY A 107 -0.21 -8.12 2.33
C GLY A 107 -1.68 -8.43 2.65
N ILE A 108 -2.00 -9.71 2.89
CA ILE A 108 -3.36 -10.13 3.26
C ILE A 108 -3.80 -9.46 4.57
N LEU A 109 -2.94 -9.41 5.59
CA LEU A 109 -3.28 -8.82 6.88
C LEU A 109 -3.50 -7.31 6.79
N LEU A 110 -2.72 -6.58 5.99
CA LEU A 110 -2.90 -5.14 5.77
C LEU A 110 -4.22 -4.85 5.03
N ASP A 111 -4.51 -5.58 3.97
CA ASP A 111 -5.73 -5.40 3.17
C ASP A 111 -7.01 -5.74 3.93
N THR A 112 -6.96 -6.81 4.72
CA THR A 112 -8.13 -7.33 5.46
C THR A 112 -8.27 -6.75 6.87
N ASN A 113 -7.33 -5.89 7.28
CA ASN A 113 -7.18 -5.39 8.64
C ASN A 113 -7.15 -6.55 9.66
N ASN A 114 -6.22 -7.47 9.48
CA ASN A 114 -6.06 -8.71 10.25
C ASN A 114 -7.33 -9.56 10.30
N LEU A 115 -7.92 -9.83 9.13
CA LEU A 115 -9.13 -10.66 8.95
C LEU A 115 -10.35 -10.17 9.76
N SER A 116 -10.56 -8.85 9.88
CA SER A 116 -11.61 -8.31 10.76
C SER A 116 -12.86 -7.76 10.08
N LYS A 117 -12.75 -7.13 8.90
CA LYS A 117 -13.91 -6.43 8.27
C LYS A 117 -14.05 -6.60 6.76
N VAL A 118 -12.96 -6.80 6.03
CA VAL A 118 -12.96 -6.91 4.57
C VAL A 118 -12.25 -8.21 4.16
N CYS A 119 -12.56 -9.32 4.84
CA CYS A 119 -12.01 -10.63 4.53
C CYS A 119 -13.08 -11.58 4.01
N SER A 120 -12.69 -12.42 3.07
CA SER A 120 -13.44 -13.60 2.66
C SER A 120 -12.91 -14.86 3.35
N GLU A 121 -13.63 -15.97 3.17
CA GLU A 121 -13.15 -17.30 3.59
C GLU A 121 -11.82 -17.66 2.91
N LYS A 122 -11.62 -17.24 1.65
CA LYS A 122 -10.36 -17.47 0.92
C LYS A 122 -9.19 -16.78 1.58
N ASP A 123 -9.37 -15.56 2.09
CA ASP A 123 -8.32 -14.86 2.83
C ASP A 123 -7.96 -15.62 4.12
N SER A 124 -8.97 -16.15 4.82
CA SER A 124 -8.78 -16.92 6.06
C SER A 124 -8.06 -18.26 5.80
N GLU A 125 -8.41 -18.94 4.72
CA GLU A 125 -7.76 -20.18 4.30
C GLU A 125 -6.31 -19.92 3.86
N ALA A 126 -6.06 -18.90 3.04
CA ALA A 126 -4.71 -18.52 2.63
C ALA A 126 -3.82 -18.19 3.84
N VAL A 127 -4.34 -17.42 4.81
CA VAL A 127 -3.61 -17.13 6.05
C VAL A 127 -3.30 -18.40 6.85
N ARG A 128 -4.25 -19.35 6.95
CA ARG A 128 -4.01 -20.64 7.60
C ARG A 128 -2.92 -21.45 6.90
N SER A 129 -2.95 -21.51 5.58
CA SER A 129 -1.95 -22.23 4.78
C SER A 129 -0.56 -21.58 4.89
N LEU A 130 -0.48 -20.24 4.83
CA LEU A 130 0.79 -19.51 5.00
C LEU A 130 1.37 -19.63 6.42
N LEU A 131 0.51 -19.86 7.42
CA LEU A 131 0.89 -20.09 8.81
C LEU A 131 1.02 -21.57 9.19
N LEU A 132 0.91 -22.51 8.24
CA LEU A 132 1.00 -23.94 8.55
C LEU A 132 2.33 -24.24 9.28
N GLY A 133 2.23 -24.85 10.46
CA GLY A 133 3.38 -25.08 11.34
C GLY A 133 3.76 -23.90 12.26
N SER A 134 2.94 -22.85 12.32
CA SER A 134 3.06 -21.70 13.20
C SER A 134 1.77 -21.44 13.99
N SER A 135 1.86 -20.68 15.08
CA SER A 135 0.69 -20.33 15.90
C SER A 135 -0.07 -19.12 15.35
N GLU A 136 -1.37 -19.04 15.64
CA GLU A 136 -2.18 -17.85 15.34
C GLU A 136 -1.67 -16.59 16.08
N HIS A 137 -0.91 -16.76 17.17
CA HIS A 137 -0.26 -15.64 17.85
C HIS A 137 0.70 -14.89 16.92
N LYS A 138 1.46 -15.62 16.08
CA LYS A 138 2.38 -15.00 15.11
C LYS A 138 1.67 -14.11 14.09
N ARG A 139 0.42 -14.43 13.73
CA ARG A 139 -0.41 -13.56 12.87
C ARG A 139 -0.60 -12.18 13.49
N HIS A 140 -1.03 -12.16 14.75
CA HIS A 140 -1.31 -10.94 15.48
C HIS A 140 -0.03 -10.16 15.78
N GLU A 141 1.04 -10.86 16.15
CA GLU A 141 2.35 -10.27 16.36
C GLU A 141 2.87 -9.58 15.08
N LEU A 142 2.81 -10.27 13.94
CA LEU A 142 3.21 -9.69 12.66
C LEU A 142 2.35 -8.47 12.30
N PHE A 143 1.03 -8.56 12.45
CA PHE A 143 0.16 -7.42 12.18
C PHE A 143 0.46 -6.23 13.10
N GLN A 144 0.70 -6.47 14.39
CA GLN A 144 1.08 -5.41 15.32
C GLN A 144 2.41 -4.78 14.93
N GLN A 145 3.41 -5.58 14.58
CA GLN A 145 4.69 -5.09 14.08
C GLN A 145 4.48 -4.20 12.86
N LEU A 146 3.73 -4.65 11.85
CA LEU A 146 3.42 -3.87 10.64
C LEU A 146 2.73 -2.52 10.92
N MET A 147 2.03 -2.40 12.04
CA MET A 147 1.32 -1.19 12.43
C MET A 147 2.15 -0.24 13.31
N LEU A 148 3.37 -0.62 13.70
CA LEU A 148 4.28 0.25 14.44
C LEU A 148 4.86 1.34 13.53
N ASP A 149 5.22 2.47 14.15
CA ASP A 149 5.87 3.58 13.46
C ASP A 149 7.32 3.27 13.06
N HIS A 150 7.93 2.23 13.63
CA HIS A 150 9.31 1.80 13.40
C HIS A 150 10.32 2.95 13.46
N ASN A 151 10.48 3.56 14.64
CA ASN A 151 11.41 4.68 14.83
C ASN A 151 12.81 4.23 15.27
N GLU A 152 13.14 2.94 15.09
CA GLU A 152 14.46 2.42 15.39
C GLU A 152 15.53 3.09 14.51
N HIS A 153 16.65 3.48 15.13
CA HIS A 153 17.70 4.24 14.46
C HIS A 153 18.20 3.56 13.18
N SER A 154 18.43 2.23 13.23
CA SER A 154 18.90 1.44 12.08
C SER A 154 17.95 1.50 10.90
N PHE A 155 16.64 1.38 11.14
CA PHE A 155 15.64 1.43 10.08
C PHE A 155 15.46 2.86 9.55
N VAL A 156 15.49 3.88 10.42
CA VAL A 156 15.41 5.28 10.00
C VAL A 156 16.62 5.69 9.15
N GLU A 157 17.83 5.26 9.51
CA GLU A 157 19.02 5.45 8.69
C GLU A 157 18.92 4.71 7.36
N PHE A 158 18.49 3.44 7.39
CA PHE A 158 18.23 2.68 6.17
C PHE A 158 17.28 3.43 5.22
N LEU A 159 16.14 3.94 5.72
CA LEU A 159 15.20 4.71 4.90
C LEU A 159 15.85 5.94 4.26
N LYS A 160 16.68 6.66 5.03
CA LYS A 160 17.39 7.85 4.54
C LYS A 160 18.41 7.49 3.46
N ASN A 161 19.20 6.44 3.66
CA ASN A 161 20.28 6.08 2.74
C ASN A 161 19.75 5.42 1.46
N THR A 162 18.65 4.68 1.56
CA THR A 162 18.12 3.86 0.48
C THR A 162 17.08 4.57 -0.37
N TYR A 163 16.16 5.32 0.25
CA TYR A 163 15.00 5.88 -0.45
C TYR A 163 15.03 7.40 -0.55
N ARG A 164 15.78 8.12 0.30
CA ARG A 164 15.84 9.58 0.18
C ARG A 164 16.78 9.96 -0.95
N LYS A 165 16.31 10.77 -1.90
CA LYS A 165 17.22 11.46 -2.85
C LYS A 165 18.16 12.36 -2.04
N SER A 166 19.46 12.31 -2.32
CA SER A 166 20.36 13.40 -1.97
C SER A 166 19.77 14.67 -2.60
N SER A 167 19.74 15.76 -1.85
CA SER A 167 18.97 16.98 -2.15
C SER A 167 19.61 17.82 -3.27
N THR A 168 20.15 17.17 -4.29
CA THR A 168 20.90 17.79 -5.39
C THR A 168 20.11 17.81 -6.69
N ASP A 169 18.77 17.76 -6.64
CA ASP A 169 17.93 18.03 -7.80
C ASP A 169 16.83 19.03 -7.42
N GLY A 170 17.05 20.28 -7.85
CA GLY A 170 16.04 21.22 -8.33
C GLY A 170 14.83 21.50 -7.43
N ALA A 171 14.83 22.69 -6.84
CA ALA A 171 13.63 23.35 -6.34
C ALA A 171 12.53 23.37 -7.42
N GLY A 172 11.35 22.86 -7.08
CA GLY A 172 10.18 23.00 -7.94
C GLY A 172 9.15 21.90 -7.78
N ASP A 173 8.62 21.70 -6.58
CA ASP A 173 7.24 21.21 -6.46
C ASP A 173 6.65 21.59 -5.10
N SER A 174 6.21 22.84 -4.99
CA SER A 174 5.27 23.22 -3.94
C SER A 174 3.87 22.77 -4.37
N PRO A 175 3.04 22.21 -3.47
CA PRO A 175 1.66 21.85 -3.79
C PRO A 175 0.87 23.09 -4.23
N PRO A 176 -0.16 22.97 -5.09
CA PRO A 176 -0.95 24.11 -5.53
C PRO A 176 -1.73 24.70 -4.35
N GLU A 177 -1.30 25.88 -3.87
CA GLU A 177 -2.08 26.72 -2.98
C GLU A 177 -3.34 27.21 -3.71
N GLN A 178 -4.51 26.70 -3.31
CA GLN A 178 -5.78 27.28 -3.69
C GLN A 178 -5.97 28.63 -2.96
N LYS A 179 -5.59 29.71 -3.64
CA LYS A 179 -6.00 31.07 -3.28
C LYS A 179 -7.46 31.27 -3.62
N ASN A 180 -8.35 31.14 -2.63
CA ASN A 180 -9.65 31.80 -2.69
C ASN A 180 -9.58 33.06 -1.82
N SER A 181 -9.37 34.20 -2.49
CA SER A 181 -9.64 35.52 -1.94
C SER A 181 -11.13 35.80 -2.05
N VAL A 182 -11.82 35.95 -0.93
CA VAL A 182 -12.97 36.88 -0.84
C VAL A 182 -12.87 37.62 0.48
N SER A 183 -12.71 38.93 0.35
CA SER A 183 -12.77 39.97 1.37
C SER A 183 -14.18 40.15 1.91
N GLY A 184 -14.29 40.51 3.19
CA GLY A 184 -15.53 40.99 3.80
C GLY A 184 -15.36 41.24 5.29
N ALA A 185 -15.14 42.50 5.67
CA ALA A 185 -14.91 42.97 7.04
C ALA A 185 -16.21 43.40 7.75
N SER A 186 -16.07 43.51 9.09
CA SER A 186 -16.84 44.31 10.06
C SER A 186 -18.01 43.68 10.83
N GLN A 187 -17.71 43.44 12.12
CA GLN A 187 -18.32 44.02 13.35
C GLN A 187 -19.85 44.20 13.41
N ASP A 188 -20.50 43.64 14.44
CA ASP A 188 -21.00 44.43 15.58
C ASP A 188 -21.65 43.59 16.70
N ALA A 189 -21.65 44.16 17.91
CA ALA A 189 -22.14 43.59 19.17
C ALA A 189 -23.65 43.82 19.39
N LYS A 190 -24.25 43.09 20.36
CA LYS A 190 -25.13 43.58 21.48
C LYS A 190 -26.34 42.66 21.86
N LYS A 191 -26.20 41.98 23.01
CA LYS A 191 -27.06 41.93 24.23
C LYS A 191 -28.61 41.80 24.11
N SER A 192 -29.20 40.77 24.75
CA SER A 192 -30.28 40.90 25.78
C SER A 192 -30.81 39.56 26.35
N ASN A 193 -31.15 39.58 27.64
CA ASN A 193 -31.64 38.50 28.53
C ASN A 193 -33.12 38.10 28.30
N SER A 194 -33.53 36.87 28.71
CA SER A 194 -34.33 36.61 29.94
C SER A 194 -35.10 35.26 29.96
N ALA A 195 -34.96 34.56 31.10
CA ALA A 195 -35.93 33.74 31.86
C ALA A 195 -36.65 32.49 31.28
N ASN A 196 -36.18 31.33 31.78
CA ASN A 196 -36.90 30.36 32.63
C ASN A 196 -38.09 29.54 32.05
N GLN A 197 -37.89 28.21 31.90
CA GLN A 197 -38.72 27.13 32.49
C GLN A 197 -38.19 25.73 32.10
N LYS A 198 -37.99 24.87 33.10
CA LYS A 198 -37.95 23.37 33.03
C LYS A 198 -39.08 22.89 33.98
N PRO A 199 -39.61 21.64 33.91
CA PRO A 199 -38.90 20.41 33.52
C PRO A 199 -39.74 19.35 32.75
N ALA A 200 -39.11 18.59 31.84
CA ALA A 200 -39.45 17.18 31.60
C ALA A 200 -38.38 16.44 30.78
N ARG A 201 -37.73 15.49 31.46
CA ARG A 201 -37.28 14.16 31.00
C ARG A 201 -37.01 13.93 29.49
N GLY A 202 -35.72 13.83 29.15
CA GLY A 202 -35.18 13.23 27.92
C GLY A 202 -33.67 13.48 27.83
N LYS A 203 -32.87 12.44 27.61
CA LYS A 203 -31.39 12.46 27.55
C LYS A 203 -30.83 13.28 26.37
N PRO A 204 -29.54 13.70 26.38
CA PRO A 204 -28.97 14.67 25.45
C PRO A 204 -28.44 14.10 24.13
N SER A 205 -28.65 14.92 23.09
CA SER A 205 -27.88 15.34 21.90
C SER A 205 -26.46 14.83 21.62
N GLU A 206 -26.16 14.75 20.30
CA GLU A 206 -24.92 15.12 19.54
C GLU A 206 -23.57 14.62 20.07
N GLU A 207 -22.54 14.30 19.29
CA GLU A 207 -22.06 14.80 18.01
C GLU A 207 -20.99 13.79 17.53
N ALA A 208 -20.71 13.71 16.23
CA ALA A 208 -19.61 12.92 15.71
C ALA A 208 -18.23 13.46 16.20
N PRO A 209 -17.16 12.66 16.07
CA PRO A 209 -16.29 13.00 14.96
C PRO A 209 -15.91 11.79 14.10
N GLN A 210 -16.08 12.06 12.82
CA GLN A 210 -15.80 11.25 11.66
C GLN A 210 -14.28 11.01 11.53
N GLY A 211 -13.77 9.94 12.14
CA GLY A 211 -12.40 9.46 11.96
C GLY A 211 -12.18 8.83 10.59
N LYS A 212 -11.87 9.64 9.58
CA LYS A 212 -11.52 9.17 8.23
C LYS A 212 -10.08 8.66 8.18
N ASN A 213 -9.83 7.42 8.57
CA ASN A 213 -8.62 6.73 8.13
C ASN A 213 -8.89 6.10 6.76
N LYS A 214 -8.57 6.84 5.69
CA LYS A 214 -8.66 6.39 4.30
C LYS A 214 -7.30 5.97 3.78
N PHE A 215 -6.70 4.95 4.39
CA PHE A 215 -5.64 4.20 3.71
C PHE A 215 -6.30 3.03 2.97
N SER A 216 -6.19 3.07 1.65
CA SER A 216 -6.64 2.01 0.75
C SER A 216 -5.58 1.89 -0.33
N LEU A 217 -5.01 0.70 -0.49
CA LEU A 217 -4.01 0.41 -1.52
C LEU A 217 -4.56 0.65 -2.93
N ALA A 218 -5.88 0.60 -3.14
CA ALA A 218 -6.52 0.96 -4.40
C ALA A 218 -6.26 2.43 -4.83
N LYS A 219 -6.08 3.36 -3.88
CA LYS A 219 -5.66 4.74 -4.18
C LYS A 219 -4.18 4.87 -4.52
N PHE A 220 -3.37 3.90 -4.11
CA PHE A 220 -1.93 3.91 -4.30
C PHE A 220 -1.53 3.46 -5.72
N PHE A 221 -2.30 2.54 -6.31
CA PHE A 221 -2.13 2.08 -7.69
C PHE A 221 -2.86 2.91 -8.76
N GLY A 222 -3.45 4.06 -8.39
CA GLY A 222 -4.03 4.99 -9.37
C GLY A 222 -5.33 4.54 -10.03
N PHE A 223 -6.14 3.69 -9.39
CA PHE A 223 -7.48 3.37 -9.90
C PHE A 223 -8.46 4.51 -9.59
N GLY A 224 -8.47 5.52 -10.45
CA GLY A 224 -9.56 6.49 -10.57
C GLY A 224 -10.61 5.98 -11.56
N ARG A 225 -11.90 6.10 -11.20
CA ARG A 225 -13.03 5.79 -12.07
C ARG A 225 -12.99 6.66 -13.33
N LYS A 226 -13.23 6.08 -14.51
CA LYS A 226 -13.84 6.79 -15.63
C LYS A 226 -15.35 6.84 -15.42
#